data_AF-A0A960HTZ1-F1
#
_entry.id   AF-A0A960HTZ1-F1
#
_cell.length_a   1.000
_cell.length_b   1.000
_cell.length_c   1.000
_cell.angle_alpha   90.00
_cell.angle_beta   90.00
_cell.angle_gamma   90.00
#
_symmetry.space_group_name_H-M   'P 1'
#
loop_
_entity.id
_entity.type
_entity.pdbx_description
1 polymer ?
#
loop_
_entity_poly.entity_id
_entity_poly.type
_entity_poly.pdbx_seq_one_letter_code
_entity_poly.pdbx_strand_id
1 'polypeptide(L)'
;GPYLLAVPLAAVAAWLVAGRTWSLRRTLGGDDGRLLAAATVLAAVAYGCYVVRVGGDYMHGRMLLPPIVALCCPIAVVALPTEARARAVVLGATAVTGLWALGVGLERRAPVPTDLGPTAIAAQRPFYVGLADTPHPVTADDYARSGLWEAGLEARRAHEAGDDVLVTRIASPTVTLPVRTELDDGRGTWLFTDGIGVFGLAAGIDVPVIDHHGLAHPLASRMPPVQPRVLPGHEKELPEAWALAEAGGPGPDDGSDRALAAAARSCGPARRVLDATEGDLTVGRLWSNLWSAPGLTVLDIPADPGAAVAACDGTRTADAGVGGSGT
;
A
#
# COMPACT_ATOMS: atom_id res chain seq x y z
N GLY A 1 6.60 28.33 -1.74
CA GLY A 1 5.58 27.25 -1.63
C GLY A 1 4.59 27.58 -0.52
N PRO A 2 3.39 26.97 -0.51
CA PRO A 2 2.27 27.34 0.36
C PRO A 2 2.54 27.18 1.86
N TYR A 3 3.52 26.35 2.23
CA TYR A 3 3.88 26.07 3.62
C TYR A 3 5.00 26.97 4.18
N LEU A 4 5.59 27.87 3.37
CA LEU A 4 6.70 28.76 3.80
C LEU A 4 7.83 28.03 4.55
N LEU A 5 8.23 26.83 4.08
CA LEU A 5 9.21 25.95 4.74
C LEU A 5 10.57 26.63 5.02
N ALA A 6 10.90 27.73 4.34
CA ALA A 6 12.08 28.53 4.64
C ALA A 6 12.08 29.08 6.08
N VAL A 7 10.90 29.33 6.68
CA VAL A 7 10.77 29.85 8.06
C VAL A 7 11.31 28.85 9.10
N PRO A 8 10.78 27.61 9.20
CA PRO A 8 11.32 26.64 10.15
C PRO A 8 12.76 26.23 9.81
N LEU A 9 13.14 26.19 8.52
CA LEU A 9 14.52 25.88 8.14
C LEU A 9 15.50 26.96 8.62
N ALA A 10 15.16 28.24 8.48
CA ALA A 10 15.98 29.34 8.98
C ALA A 10 16.05 29.34 10.51
N ALA A 11 14.94 29.05 11.20
CA ALA A 11 14.90 28.94 12.65
C ALA A 11 15.79 27.78 13.16
N VAL A 12 15.72 26.60 12.52
CA VAL A 12 16.60 25.46 12.82
C VAL A 12 18.06 25.81 12.55
N ALA A 13 18.36 26.49 11.44
CA ALA A 13 19.72 26.94 11.14
C ALA A 13 20.26 27.92 12.20
N ALA A 14 19.45 28.90 12.60
CA ALA A 14 19.79 29.84 13.67
C ALA A 14 20.05 29.11 15.00
N TRP A 15 19.21 28.13 15.33
CA TRP A 15 19.39 27.26 16.50
C TRP A 15 20.70 26.47 16.44
N LEU A 16 21.01 25.83 15.30
CA LEU A 16 22.25 25.06 15.11
C LEU A 16 23.51 25.93 15.19
N VAL A 17 23.44 27.18 14.71
CA VAL A 17 24.57 28.13 14.77
C VAL A 17 24.75 28.71 16.18
N ALA A 18 23.66 29.09 16.85
CA ALA A 18 23.72 29.66 18.21
C ALA A 18 23.99 28.61 19.30
N GLY A 19 23.62 27.34 19.07
CA GLY A 19 23.82 26.21 19.99
C GLY A 19 25.07 25.36 19.73
N ARG A 20 25.88 25.73 18.74
CA ARG A 20 26.78 24.86 17.94
C ARG A 20 27.82 24.03 18.70
N THR A 21 28.28 24.43 19.87
CA THR A 21 29.38 23.73 20.58
C THR A 21 28.96 23.08 21.90
N TRP A 22 27.83 23.48 22.49
CA TRP A 22 27.41 23.05 23.84
C TRP A 22 26.08 22.28 23.85
N SER A 23 25.18 22.56 22.90
CA SER A 23 23.85 21.93 22.81
C SER A 23 23.96 20.48 22.38
N LEU A 24 24.44 20.18 21.17
CA LEU A 24 24.38 18.82 20.61
C LEU A 24 25.11 17.76 21.45
N ARG A 25 26.24 18.09 22.10
CA ARG A 25 26.95 17.15 22.99
C ARG A 25 26.20 16.85 24.29
N ARG A 26 25.48 17.85 24.86
CA ARG A 26 24.64 17.67 26.05
C ARG A 26 23.30 17.04 25.70
N THR A 27 22.67 17.49 24.61
CA THR A 27 21.37 17.01 24.14
C THR A 27 21.44 15.55 23.69
N LEU A 28 22.52 15.17 22.99
CA LEU A 28 22.72 13.81 22.49
C LEU A 28 23.61 12.95 23.39
N GLY A 29 23.88 13.34 24.64
CA GLY A 29 24.47 12.45 25.66
C GLY A 29 25.71 11.63 25.26
N GLY A 30 26.84 12.27 24.95
CA GLY A 30 28.10 11.55 24.67
C GLY A 30 28.07 10.79 23.34
N ASP A 31 28.72 9.62 23.26
CA ASP A 31 28.79 8.83 22.03
C ASP A 31 27.54 7.96 21.82
N ASP A 32 26.94 7.45 22.89
CA ASP A 32 25.73 6.61 22.83
C ASP A 32 24.52 7.37 22.26
N GLY A 33 24.25 8.59 22.73
CA GLY A 33 23.11 9.35 22.20
C GLY A 33 23.38 9.95 20.81
N ARG A 34 24.65 10.13 20.41
CA ARG A 34 24.99 10.41 18.98
C ARG A 34 24.69 9.20 18.11
N LEU A 35 25.04 7.99 18.56
CA LEU A 35 24.72 6.76 17.86
C LEU A 35 23.20 6.60 17.73
N LEU A 36 22.44 6.84 18.80
CA LEU A 36 20.98 6.79 18.77
C LEU A 36 20.37 7.81 17.81
N ALA A 37 20.87 9.05 17.81
CA ALA A 37 20.42 10.09 16.88
C ALA A 37 20.73 9.71 15.43
N ALA A 38 21.93 9.24 15.16
CA ALA A 38 22.33 8.78 13.84
C ALA A 38 21.45 7.60 13.37
N ALA A 39 21.24 6.60 14.22
CA ALA A 39 20.38 5.46 13.92
C ALA A 39 18.95 5.89 13.61
N THR A 40 18.38 6.79 14.41
CA THR A 40 17.03 7.35 14.20
C THR A 40 16.93 8.09 12.87
N VAL A 41 17.89 8.98 12.58
CA VAL A 41 17.90 9.76 11.32
C VAL A 41 18.08 8.84 10.12
N LEU A 42 19.03 7.91 10.17
CA LEU A 42 19.28 6.96 9.08
C LEU A 42 18.06 6.10 8.80
N ALA A 43 17.40 5.57 9.84
CA ALA A 43 16.17 4.80 9.71
C ALA A 43 15.04 5.65 9.11
N ALA A 44 14.88 6.89 9.55
CA ALA A 44 13.86 7.79 9.04
C ALA A 44 14.09 8.18 7.57
N VAL A 45 15.33 8.46 7.17
CA VAL A 45 15.69 8.71 5.76
C VAL A 45 15.45 7.46 4.92
N ALA A 46 15.91 6.30 5.38
CA ALA A 46 15.71 5.04 4.66
C ALA A 46 14.22 4.73 4.45
N TYR A 47 13.40 4.89 5.49
CA TYR A 47 11.95 4.70 5.40
C TYR A 47 11.29 5.75 4.50
N GLY A 48 11.68 7.03 4.61
CA GLY A 48 11.18 8.09 3.72
C GLY A 48 11.51 7.83 2.24
N CYS A 49 12.75 7.44 1.93
CA CYS A 49 13.17 7.05 0.59
C CYS A 49 12.39 5.83 0.09
N TYR A 50 12.14 4.84 0.95
CA TYR A 50 11.31 3.69 0.62
C TYR A 50 9.87 4.09 0.27
N VAL A 51 9.23 4.93 1.08
CA VAL A 51 7.87 5.44 0.83
C VAL A 51 7.80 6.18 -0.52
N VAL A 52 8.77 7.07 -0.80
CA VAL A 52 8.84 7.79 -2.08
C VAL A 52 9.03 6.83 -3.26
N ARG A 53 9.87 5.80 -3.09
CA ARG A 53 10.09 4.78 -4.13
C ARG A 53 8.84 3.95 -4.41
N VAL A 54 8.09 3.58 -3.37
CA VAL A 54 6.88 2.77 -3.48
C VAL A 54 5.70 3.57 -4.04
N GLY A 55 5.69 4.90 -3.85
CA GLY A 55 4.66 5.80 -4.39
C GLY A 55 3.67 6.33 -3.34
N GLY A 56 3.83 5.94 -2.08
CA GLY A 56 3.02 6.45 -0.97
C GLY A 56 1.55 5.99 -1.01
N ASP A 57 0.65 6.90 -0.65
CA ASP A 57 -0.79 6.68 -0.60
C ASP A 57 -1.57 8.00 -0.71
N TYR A 58 -2.85 7.91 -1.08
CA TYR A 58 -3.79 9.04 -1.20
C TYR A 58 -4.23 9.68 0.13
N MET A 59 -4.08 9.02 1.28
CA MET A 59 -4.34 9.63 2.57
C MET A 59 -3.22 10.61 2.94
N HIS A 60 -3.59 11.88 3.11
CA HIS A 60 -2.64 12.96 3.32
C HIS A 60 -1.68 12.69 4.49
N GLY A 61 -0.38 12.66 4.17
CA GLY A 61 0.70 12.59 5.14
C GLY A 61 0.85 11.27 5.88
N ARG A 62 -0.04 10.27 5.71
CA ARG A 62 -0.05 9.07 6.56
C ARG A 62 1.27 8.30 6.51
N MET A 63 1.87 8.19 5.32
CA MET A 63 3.13 7.45 5.13
C MET A 63 4.38 8.27 5.45
N LEU A 64 4.33 9.60 5.29
CA LEU A 64 5.47 10.50 5.54
C LEU A 64 5.51 11.06 6.97
N LEU A 65 4.41 10.96 7.72
CA LEU A 65 4.37 11.43 9.10
C LEU A 65 5.36 10.69 10.00
N PRO A 66 5.45 9.33 10.02
CA PRO A 66 6.44 8.63 10.83
C PRO A 66 7.91 9.05 10.55
N PRO A 67 8.41 9.08 9.30
CA PRO A 67 9.79 9.47 9.05
C PRO A 67 10.03 10.96 9.35
N ILE A 68 9.07 11.85 9.10
CA ILE A 68 9.23 13.27 9.45
C ILE A 68 9.32 13.44 10.98
N VAL A 69 8.46 12.77 11.74
CA VAL A 69 8.51 12.82 13.21
C VAL A 69 9.84 12.26 13.71
N ALA A 70 10.27 11.11 13.18
CA ALA A 70 11.54 10.49 13.55
C ALA A 70 12.75 11.39 13.22
N LEU A 71 12.75 12.09 12.08
CA LEU A 71 13.79 13.09 11.73
C LEU A 71 13.82 14.26 12.73
N CYS A 72 12.66 14.64 13.25
CA CYS A 72 12.55 15.70 14.25
C CYS A 72 12.95 15.25 15.66
N CYS A 73 12.85 13.95 16.00
CA CYS A 73 13.09 13.44 17.35
C CYS A 73 14.45 13.85 17.97
N PRO A 74 15.60 13.74 17.28
CA PRO A 74 16.90 14.12 17.86
C PRO A 74 17.04 15.60 18.20
N ILE A 75 16.21 16.44 17.58
CA ILE A 75 16.21 17.91 17.74
C ILE A 75 14.94 18.43 18.44
N ALA A 76 14.05 17.53 18.86
CA ALA A 76 12.82 17.88 19.58
C ALA A 76 13.12 18.40 20.99
N VAL A 77 14.31 18.12 21.51
CA VAL A 77 14.81 18.67 22.78
C VAL A 77 15.77 19.81 22.50
N VAL A 78 15.39 21.01 22.91
CA VAL A 78 16.20 22.22 22.78
C VAL A 78 16.94 22.49 24.09
N ALA A 79 18.26 22.28 24.09
CA ALA A 79 19.10 22.72 25.20
C ALA A 79 19.23 24.25 25.19
N LEU A 80 18.96 24.89 26.33
CA LEU A 80 19.10 26.34 26.48
C LEU A 80 20.56 26.72 26.76
N PRO A 81 21.16 27.61 25.96
CA PRO A 81 22.47 28.19 26.26
C PRO A 81 22.48 28.95 27.59
N THR A 82 23.63 28.96 28.26
CA THR A 82 23.85 29.79 29.46
C THR A 82 24.05 31.26 29.10
N GLU A 83 24.61 31.57 27.94
CA GLU A 83 24.80 32.93 27.44
C GLU A 83 23.44 33.57 27.08
N ALA A 84 23.17 34.76 27.61
CA ALA A 84 21.89 35.43 27.46
C ALA A 84 21.50 35.70 25.99
N ARG A 85 22.46 36.10 25.13
CA ARG A 85 22.20 36.36 23.71
C ARG A 85 21.86 35.08 22.95
N ALA A 86 22.67 34.04 23.10
CA ALA A 86 22.41 32.74 22.49
C ALA A 86 21.06 32.15 22.98
N ARG A 87 20.75 32.29 24.27
CA ARG A 87 19.46 31.89 24.84
C ARG A 87 18.29 32.63 24.20
N ALA A 88 18.38 33.94 24.03
CA ALA A 88 17.34 34.73 23.37
C ALA A 88 17.12 34.28 21.91
N VAL A 89 18.20 34.01 21.15
CA VAL A 89 18.13 33.51 19.78
C VAL A 89 17.44 32.13 19.73
N VAL A 90 17.83 31.21 20.62
CA VAL A 90 17.25 29.86 20.68
C VAL A 90 15.76 29.90 21.05
N LEU A 91 15.38 30.71 22.04
CA LEU A 91 13.97 30.90 22.42
C LEU A 91 13.17 31.54 21.28
N GLY A 92 13.73 32.56 20.62
CA GLY A 92 13.10 33.22 19.48
C GLY A 92 12.88 32.25 18.31
N ALA A 93 13.90 31.47 17.93
CA ALA A 93 13.79 30.45 16.89
C ALA A 93 12.73 29.38 17.22
N THR A 94 12.68 28.94 18.47
CA THR A 94 11.68 27.97 18.95
C THR A 94 10.26 28.56 18.87
N ALA A 95 10.08 29.81 19.33
CA ALA A 95 8.80 30.51 19.27
C ALA A 95 8.33 30.73 17.82
N VAL A 96 9.23 31.17 16.93
CA VAL A 96 8.94 31.34 15.50
C VAL A 96 8.53 30.02 14.86
N THR A 97 9.22 28.92 15.17
CA THR A 97 8.87 27.59 14.66
C THR A 97 7.49 27.14 15.17
N GLY A 98 7.20 27.36 16.45
CA GLY A 98 5.90 27.04 17.04
C GLY A 98 4.75 27.85 16.45
N LEU A 99 4.94 29.17 16.27
CA LEU A 99 3.96 30.05 15.63
C LEU A 99 3.74 29.70 14.16
N TRP A 100 4.81 29.37 13.43
CA TRP A 100 4.72 28.86 12.06
C TRP A 100 3.92 27.56 12.01
N ALA A 101 4.22 26.59 12.87
CA ALA A 101 3.52 25.31 12.92
C ALA A 101 2.02 25.50 13.25
N LEU A 102 1.71 26.39 14.19
CA LEU A 102 0.33 26.77 14.52
C LEU A 102 -0.38 27.40 13.32
N GLY A 103 0.23 28.37 12.65
CA GLY A 103 -0.34 29.03 11.46
C GLY A 103 -0.61 28.02 10.33
N VAL A 104 0.37 27.16 10.04
CA VAL A 104 0.20 26.09 9.04
C VAL A 104 -0.91 25.11 9.44
N GLY A 105 -0.95 24.65 10.69
CA GLY A 105 -1.97 23.71 11.15
C GLY A 105 -3.40 24.27 11.16
N LEU A 106 -3.55 25.59 11.32
CA LEU A 106 -4.84 26.26 11.29
C LEU A 106 -5.31 26.57 9.86
N GLU A 107 -4.42 27.03 8.98
CA GLU A 107 -4.78 27.55 7.65
C GLU A 107 -4.64 26.49 6.53
N ARG A 108 -3.66 25.57 6.65
CA ARG A 108 -3.26 24.66 5.56
C ARG A 108 -3.73 23.23 5.82
N ARG A 109 -5.03 23.06 5.99
CA ARG A 109 -5.64 21.72 6.14
C ARG A 109 -5.69 21.00 4.80
N ALA A 110 -5.55 19.69 4.83
CA ALA A 110 -5.74 18.87 3.64
C ALA A 110 -7.19 19.01 3.14
N PRO A 111 -7.41 18.93 1.81
CA PRO A 111 -8.75 18.90 1.26
C PRO A 111 -9.58 17.79 1.92
N VAL A 112 -10.85 18.09 2.18
CA VAL A 112 -11.84 17.11 2.64
C VAL A 112 -12.73 16.81 1.45
N PRO A 113 -12.43 15.76 0.69
CA PRO A 113 -13.18 15.47 -0.52
C PRO A 113 -14.53 14.85 -0.15
N THR A 114 -15.53 15.12 -1.00
CA THR A 114 -16.85 14.48 -0.94
C THR A 114 -16.87 13.13 -1.67
N ASP A 115 -15.84 12.83 -2.46
CA ASP A 115 -15.65 11.60 -3.22
C ASP A 115 -14.16 11.16 -3.26
N LEU A 116 -13.88 9.99 -3.85
CA LEU A 116 -12.52 9.47 -4.05
C LEU A 116 -12.00 9.83 -5.46
N GLY A 117 -12.14 11.09 -5.87
CA GLY A 117 -11.69 11.54 -7.20
C GLY A 117 -10.22 11.21 -7.53
N PRO A 118 -9.85 11.15 -8.82
CA PRO A 118 -8.64 10.48 -9.33
C PRO A 118 -7.29 11.11 -8.95
N THR A 119 -7.26 12.23 -8.20
CA THR A 119 -6.02 12.96 -7.87
C THR A 119 -5.94 13.47 -6.43
N ALA A 120 -6.82 13.03 -5.52
CA ALA A 120 -6.91 13.67 -4.22
C ALA A 120 -6.00 13.03 -3.16
N ILE A 121 -4.80 13.60 -2.96
CA ILE A 121 -4.12 13.49 -1.65
C ILE A 121 -4.96 14.28 -0.64
N ALA A 122 -5.68 13.57 0.22
CA ALA A 122 -6.81 14.14 0.98
C ALA A 122 -6.90 13.67 2.44
N ALA A 123 -7.62 14.45 3.25
CA ALA A 123 -8.09 13.99 4.55
C ALA A 123 -9.25 13.01 4.35
N GLN A 124 -8.96 11.71 4.42
CA GLN A 124 -9.94 10.65 4.17
C GLN A 124 -10.83 10.33 5.38
N ARG A 125 -10.49 10.84 6.57
CA ARG A 125 -11.30 10.60 7.78
C ARG A 125 -12.78 10.97 7.60
N PRO A 126 -13.15 12.14 7.03
CA PRO A 126 -14.55 12.49 6.85
C PRO A 126 -15.31 11.56 5.90
N PHE A 127 -14.64 11.00 4.88
CA PHE A 127 -15.22 9.97 4.02
C PHE A 127 -15.62 8.73 4.84
N TYR A 128 -14.70 8.18 5.64
CA TYR A 128 -15.00 7.00 6.46
C TYR A 128 -15.99 7.27 7.59
N VAL A 129 -16.00 8.49 8.17
CA VAL A 129 -17.03 8.92 9.13
C VAL A 129 -18.41 8.99 8.47
N GLY A 130 -18.49 9.51 7.25
CA GLY A 130 -19.73 9.53 6.48
C GLY A 130 -20.20 8.12 6.11
N LEU A 131 -19.28 7.25 5.72
CA LEU A 131 -19.58 5.87 5.36
C LEU A 131 -20.07 5.02 6.55
N ALA A 132 -19.47 5.21 7.72
CA ALA A 132 -19.87 4.53 8.96
C ALA A 132 -21.09 5.19 9.64
N ASP A 133 -21.41 6.43 9.26
CA ASP A 133 -22.45 7.23 9.92
C ASP A 133 -22.25 7.30 11.44
N THR A 134 -20.99 7.45 11.87
CA THR A 134 -20.60 7.65 13.27
C THR A 134 -19.38 8.57 13.37
N PRO A 135 -19.31 9.49 14.35
CA PRO A 135 -18.21 10.45 14.45
C PRO A 135 -16.83 9.82 14.67
N HIS A 136 -16.77 8.61 15.23
CA HIS A 136 -15.53 7.93 15.63
C HIS A 136 -15.61 6.41 15.36
N PRO A 137 -15.62 5.98 14.09
CA PRO A 137 -15.61 4.55 13.79
C PRO A 137 -14.28 3.93 14.22
N VAL A 138 -14.34 2.85 14.97
CA VAL A 138 -13.17 2.11 15.48
C VAL A 138 -13.36 0.60 15.29
N THR A 139 -14.59 0.12 15.47
CA THR A 139 -14.97 -1.28 15.31
C THR A 139 -15.51 -1.52 13.91
N ALA A 140 -15.60 -2.78 13.52
CA ALA A 140 -16.21 -3.12 12.24
C ALA A 140 -17.73 -3.01 12.25
N ASP A 141 -18.36 -3.22 13.41
CA ASP A 141 -19.79 -3.02 13.60
C ASP A 141 -20.21 -1.56 13.34
N ASP A 142 -19.30 -0.60 13.53
CA ASP A 142 -19.53 0.80 13.13
C ASP A 142 -19.82 0.92 11.62
N TYR A 143 -19.36 -0.03 10.81
CA TYR A 143 -19.62 -0.08 9.37
C TYR A 143 -20.80 -0.97 8.99
N ALA A 144 -21.57 -1.48 9.96
CA ALA A 144 -22.64 -2.46 9.71
C ALA A 144 -23.74 -1.97 8.75
N ARG A 145 -23.92 -0.64 8.61
CA ARG A 145 -24.86 0.00 7.68
C ARG A 145 -24.25 0.39 6.34
N SER A 146 -22.97 0.14 6.13
CA SER A 146 -22.27 0.47 4.90
C SER A 146 -22.39 -0.65 3.86
N GLY A 147 -22.33 -0.29 2.58
CA GLY A 147 -22.28 -1.27 1.48
C GLY A 147 -21.05 -2.18 1.55
N LEU A 148 -19.96 -1.76 2.22
CA LEU A 148 -18.77 -2.59 2.41
C LEU A 148 -19.07 -3.80 3.30
N TRP A 149 -19.82 -3.58 4.38
CA TRP A 149 -20.22 -4.64 5.30
C TRP A 149 -21.27 -5.56 4.68
N GLU A 150 -22.26 -4.99 4.00
CA GLU A 150 -23.31 -5.75 3.31
C GLU A 150 -22.74 -6.72 2.27
N ALA A 151 -21.75 -6.26 1.49
CA ALA A 151 -21.02 -7.08 0.53
C ALA A 151 -20.34 -8.31 1.15
N GLY A 152 -19.64 -8.12 2.27
CA GLY A 152 -19.03 -9.25 2.98
C GLY A 152 -20.07 -10.20 3.56
N LEU A 153 -21.17 -9.68 4.13
CA LEU A 153 -22.28 -10.51 4.59
C LEU A 153 -22.94 -11.31 3.46
N GLU A 154 -23.07 -10.73 2.27
CA GLU A 154 -23.57 -11.43 1.09
C GLU A 154 -22.69 -12.62 0.73
N ALA A 155 -21.38 -12.42 0.67
CA ALA A 155 -20.43 -13.51 0.41
C ALA A 155 -20.45 -14.57 1.51
N ARG A 156 -20.55 -14.17 2.79
CA ARG A 156 -20.66 -15.12 3.90
C ARG A 156 -21.92 -15.99 3.80
N ARG A 157 -23.08 -15.40 3.50
CA ARG A 157 -24.33 -16.14 3.35
C ARG A 157 -24.28 -17.11 2.17
N ALA A 158 -23.68 -16.70 1.06
CA ALA A 158 -23.49 -17.58 -0.10
C ALA A 158 -22.58 -18.76 0.24
N HIS A 159 -21.48 -18.52 0.97
CA HIS A 159 -20.61 -19.58 1.47
C HIS A 159 -21.36 -20.55 2.40
N GLU A 160 -22.13 -20.04 3.37
CA GLU A 160 -22.93 -20.85 4.29
C GLU A 160 -24.02 -21.68 3.58
N ALA A 161 -24.54 -21.17 2.45
CA ALA A 161 -25.48 -21.89 1.60
C ALA A 161 -24.82 -22.96 0.72
N GLY A 162 -23.49 -22.97 0.62
CA GLY A 162 -22.73 -23.85 -0.26
C GLY A 162 -22.75 -23.42 -1.73
N ASP A 163 -22.95 -22.12 -1.99
CA ASP A 163 -23.00 -21.57 -3.35
C ASP A 163 -21.60 -21.54 -4.00
N ASP A 164 -21.55 -21.88 -5.28
CA ASP A 164 -20.40 -21.68 -6.16
C ASP A 164 -20.54 -20.33 -6.89
N VAL A 165 -20.18 -19.23 -6.22
CA VAL A 165 -20.38 -17.86 -6.76
C VAL A 165 -19.23 -16.91 -6.48
N LEU A 166 -18.96 -16.01 -7.43
CA LEU A 166 -18.13 -14.82 -7.25
C LEU A 166 -19.01 -13.61 -6.95
N VAL A 167 -18.93 -13.12 -5.72
CA VAL A 167 -19.57 -11.87 -5.31
C VAL A 167 -18.65 -10.72 -5.67
N THR A 168 -19.08 -9.83 -6.58
CA THR A 168 -18.28 -8.71 -7.08
C THR A 168 -18.82 -7.38 -6.57
N ARG A 169 -17.96 -6.60 -5.91
CA ARG A 169 -18.27 -5.27 -5.36
C ARG A 169 -17.09 -4.34 -5.61
N ILE A 170 -17.03 -3.82 -6.83
CA ILE A 170 -15.97 -2.94 -7.32
C ILE A 170 -16.62 -1.72 -7.99
N ALA A 171 -16.20 -0.52 -7.59
CA ALA A 171 -16.62 0.73 -8.21
C ALA A 171 -15.61 1.17 -9.30
N SER A 172 -15.40 0.33 -10.31
CA SER A 172 -14.49 0.61 -11.43
C SER A 172 -15.18 0.41 -12.78
N PRO A 173 -14.98 1.31 -13.78
CA PRO A 173 -15.50 1.12 -15.13
C PRO A 173 -14.85 -0.05 -15.89
N THR A 174 -13.72 -0.59 -15.40
CA THR A 174 -13.00 -1.70 -16.04
C THR A 174 -13.53 -3.08 -15.64
N VAL A 175 -14.43 -3.15 -14.65
CA VAL A 175 -15.06 -4.39 -14.19
C VAL A 175 -16.54 -4.35 -14.57
N THR A 176 -16.96 -5.30 -15.39
CA THR A 176 -18.34 -5.38 -15.92
C THR A 176 -19.13 -6.55 -15.37
N LEU A 177 -18.50 -7.36 -14.51
CA LEU A 177 -19.14 -8.51 -13.87
C LEU A 177 -20.41 -8.12 -13.10
N PRO A 178 -21.47 -8.94 -13.17
CA PRO A 178 -22.61 -8.77 -12.28
C PRO A 178 -22.21 -8.97 -10.82
N VAL A 179 -23.02 -8.43 -9.90
CA VAL A 179 -22.80 -8.57 -8.45
C VAL A 179 -22.62 -10.04 -8.04
N ARG A 180 -23.37 -10.95 -8.66
CA ARG A 180 -23.21 -12.39 -8.49
C ARG A 180 -22.92 -13.00 -9.85
N THR A 181 -21.76 -13.63 -9.97
CA THR A 181 -21.39 -14.46 -11.12
C THR A 181 -21.34 -15.91 -10.63
N GLU A 182 -22.14 -16.80 -11.22
CA GLU A 182 -22.04 -18.24 -10.95
C GLU A 182 -20.61 -18.72 -11.25
N LEU A 183 -20.12 -19.75 -10.57
CA LEU A 183 -18.83 -20.40 -10.78
C LEU A 183 -19.04 -21.84 -11.26
N ASP A 184 -17.96 -22.51 -11.70
CA ASP A 184 -18.01 -23.95 -11.95
C ASP A 184 -18.30 -24.71 -10.63
N ASP A 185 -18.78 -25.96 -10.73
CA ASP A 185 -19.15 -26.76 -9.56
C ASP A 185 -17.96 -27.00 -8.60
N GLY A 186 -18.18 -26.81 -7.30
CA GLY A 186 -17.19 -27.10 -6.24
C GLY A 186 -16.09 -26.05 -6.09
N ARG A 187 -16.27 -24.85 -6.64
CA ARG A 187 -15.35 -23.71 -6.51
C ARG A 187 -15.55 -22.92 -5.21
N GLY A 188 -16.69 -23.08 -4.56
CA GLY A 188 -17.13 -22.34 -3.38
C GLY A 188 -17.39 -20.86 -3.68
N THR A 189 -17.65 -20.09 -2.63
CA THR A 189 -17.89 -18.66 -2.75
C THR A 189 -16.60 -17.84 -2.66
N TRP A 190 -16.45 -16.85 -3.53
CA TRP A 190 -15.34 -15.90 -3.58
C TRP A 190 -15.84 -14.45 -3.53
N LEU A 191 -15.02 -13.53 -3.04
CA LEU A 191 -15.33 -12.10 -2.95
C LEU A 191 -14.31 -11.27 -3.74
N PHE A 192 -14.74 -10.55 -4.78
CA PHE A 192 -13.89 -9.66 -5.58
C PHE A 192 -14.22 -8.19 -5.32
N THR A 193 -13.28 -7.44 -4.73
CA THR A 193 -13.53 -6.12 -4.15
C THR A 193 -12.43 -5.11 -4.43
N ASP A 194 -12.77 -3.82 -4.35
CA ASP A 194 -11.86 -2.67 -4.39
C ASP A 194 -11.29 -2.30 -3.01
N GLY A 195 -11.16 -3.30 -2.14
CA GLY A 195 -10.56 -3.20 -0.82
C GLY A 195 -10.75 -4.46 0.03
N ILE A 196 -9.82 -4.72 0.95
CA ILE A 196 -9.78 -5.97 1.75
C ILE A 196 -10.12 -5.78 3.24
N GLY A 197 -10.53 -4.57 3.63
CA GLY A 197 -10.80 -4.22 5.03
C GLY A 197 -12.15 -4.74 5.54
N VAL A 198 -13.14 -3.84 5.65
CA VAL A 198 -14.49 -4.15 6.17
C VAL A 198 -15.14 -5.33 5.44
N PHE A 199 -14.97 -5.41 4.12
CA PHE A 199 -15.44 -6.51 3.28
C PHE A 199 -15.00 -7.88 3.80
N GLY A 200 -13.69 -8.08 3.95
CA GLY A 200 -13.11 -9.36 4.35
C GLY A 200 -13.47 -9.73 5.78
N LEU A 201 -13.52 -8.75 6.68
CA LEU A 201 -13.93 -9.03 8.07
C LEU A 201 -15.41 -9.46 8.15
N ALA A 202 -16.29 -8.83 7.36
CA ALA A 202 -17.69 -9.22 7.30
C ALA A 202 -17.88 -10.59 6.63
N ALA A 203 -17.09 -10.90 5.59
CA ALA A 203 -17.11 -12.19 4.90
C ALA A 203 -16.66 -13.36 5.79
N GLY A 204 -15.76 -13.10 6.75
CA GLY A 204 -15.16 -14.12 7.59
C GLY A 204 -13.89 -14.69 6.97
N ILE A 205 -13.31 -15.70 7.63
CA ILE A 205 -12.02 -16.28 7.23
C ILE A 205 -12.15 -17.41 6.20
N ASP A 206 -13.36 -17.89 5.96
CA ASP A 206 -13.64 -19.03 5.08
C ASP A 206 -13.95 -18.61 3.63
N VAL A 207 -14.09 -17.30 3.38
CA VAL A 207 -14.35 -16.74 2.04
C VAL A 207 -13.06 -16.10 1.50
N PRO A 208 -12.46 -16.63 0.42
CA PRO A 208 -11.33 -16.01 -0.23
C PRO A 208 -11.68 -14.63 -0.81
N VAL A 209 -10.77 -13.67 -0.67
CA VAL A 209 -10.92 -12.31 -1.18
C VAL A 209 -9.90 -12.03 -2.28
N ILE A 210 -10.40 -11.65 -3.45
CA ILE A 210 -9.62 -11.17 -4.59
C ILE A 210 -9.56 -9.65 -4.51
N ASP A 211 -8.36 -9.11 -4.33
CA ASP A 211 -8.10 -7.67 -4.24
C ASP A 211 -7.85 -7.08 -5.62
N HIS A 212 -8.80 -6.27 -6.11
CA HIS A 212 -8.71 -5.59 -7.40
C HIS A 212 -7.52 -4.65 -7.50
N HIS A 213 -7.13 -3.96 -6.41
CA HIS A 213 -6.07 -2.95 -6.48
C HIS A 213 -4.65 -3.50 -6.32
N GLY A 214 -4.51 -4.81 -6.10
CA GLY A 214 -3.21 -5.45 -5.99
C GLY A 214 -2.36 -4.97 -4.81
N LEU A 215 -2.99 -4.50 -3.74
CA LEU A 215 -2.35 -4.18 -2.47
C LEU A 215 -1.91 -5.46 -1.74
N ALA A 216 -2.76 -6.49 -1.76
CA ALA A 216 -2.48 -7.81 -1.21
C ALA A 216 -2.43 -8.92 -2.27
N HIS A 217 -3.04 -8.72 -3.44
CA HIS A 217 -3.08 -9.76 -4.48
C HIS A 217 -1.68 -10.02 -5.09
N PRO A 218 -1.15 -11.26 -5.04
CA PRO A 218 0.20 -11.56 -5.51
C PRO A 218 0.45 -11.16 -6.97
N LEU A 219 -0.47 -11.47 -7.89
CA LEU A 219 -0.30 -11.13 -9.31
C LEU A 219 -0.49 -9.64 -9.61
N ALA A 220 -1.63 -9.04 -9.22
CA ALA A 220 -1.90 -7.62 -9.49
C ALA A 220 -0.83 -6.69 -8.89
N SER A 221 -0.21 -7.05 -7.76
CA SER A 221 0.91 -6.27 -7.20
C SER A 221 2.15 -6.20 -8.10
N ARG A 222 2.25 -7.05 -9.14
CA ARG A 222 3.32 -7.06 -10.17
C ARG A 222 2.83 -6.57 -11.54
N MET A 223 1.55 -6.21 -11.66
CA MET A 223 1.04 -5.61 -12.89
C MET A 223 1.50 -4.15 -13.01
N PRO A 224 1.65 -3.63 -14.24
CA PRO A 224 1.97 -2.23 -14.45
C PRO A 224 0.83 -1.33 -13.95
N PRO A 225 1.13 -0.12 -13.48
CA PRO A 225 0.09 0.83 -13.14
C PRO A 225 -0.78 1.20 -14.34
N VAL A 226 -2.07 1.41 -14.11
CA VAL A 226 -3.01 1.90 -15.13
C VAL A 226 -2.60 3.29 -15.63
N GLN A 227 -2.96 3.59 -16.88
CA GLN A 227 -2.67 4.86 -17.52
C GLN A 227 -3.96 5.49 -18.08
N PRO A 228 -4.23 6.79 -17.82
CA PRO A 228 -3.46 7.68 -16.94
C PRO A 228 -3.48 7.22 -15.49
N ARG A 229 -2.44 7.58 -14.71
CA ARG A 229 -2.39 7.27 -13.28
C ARG A 229 -3.61 7.84 -12.55
N VAL A 230 -4.09 7.08 -11.58
CA VAL A 230 -5.27 7.39 -10.77
C VAL A 230 -4.84 7.68 -9.32
N LEU A 231 -5.69 7.34 -8.35
CA LEU A 231 -5.46 7.54 -6.93
C LEU A 231 -4.16 6.85 -6.47
N PRO A 232 -3.19 7.58 -5.87
CA PRO A 232 -1.95 6.99 -5.39
C PRO A 232 -2.19 5.83 -4.42
N GLY A 233 -1.51 4.70 -4.67
CA GLY A 233 -1.73 3.46 -3.93
C GLY A 233 -2.88 2.60 -4.45
N HIS A 234 -3.68 3.08 -5.41
CA HIS A 234 -4.74 2.32 -6.11
C HIS A 234 -4.51 2.39 -7.63
N GLU A 235 -3.25 2.49 -8.05
CA GLU A 235 -2.88 2.67 -9.45
C GLU A 235 -2.76 1.34 -10.22
N LYS A 236 -3.08 0.21 -9.60
CA LYS A 236 -3.05 -1.11 -10.24
C LYS A 236 -4.44 -1.70 -10.21
N GLU A 237 -4.75 -2.50 -11.20
CA GLU A 237 -6.04 -3.16 -11.36
C GLU A 237 -5.83 -4.60 -11.80
N LEU A 238 -6.47 -5.55 -11.11
CA LEU A 238 -6.62 -6.93 -11.56
C LEU A 238 -7.79 -6.97 -12.56
N PRO A 239 -7.57 -7.37 -13.82
CA PRO A 239 -8.66 -7.51 -14.79
C PRO A 239 -9.62 -8.64 -14.40
N GLU A 240 -10.90 -8.50 -14.75
CA GLU A 240 -11.94 -9.48 -14.43
C GLU A 240 -11.62 -10.90 -14.93
N ALA A 241 -10.93 -11.03 -16.07
CA ALA A 241 -10.49 -12.32 -16.60
C ALA A 241 -9.55 -13.08 -15.63
N TRP A 242 -8.66 -12.38 -14.93
CA TRP A 242 -7.78 -12.98 -13.93
C TRP A 242 -8.54 -13.36 -12.66
N ALA A 243 -9.50 -12.54 -12.23
CA ALA A 243 -10.37 -12.84 -11.08
C ALA A 243 -11.24 -14.07 -11.35
N LEU A 244 -11.84 -14.17 -12.54
CA LEU A 244 -12.59 -15.35 -12.97
C LEU A 244 -11.69 -16.58 -13.11
N ALA A 245 -10.46 -16.42 -13.62
CA ALA A 245 -9.49 -17.53 -13.68
C ALA A 245 -9.05 -18.01 -12.30
N GLU A 246 -9.02 -17.13 -11.29
CA GLU A 246 -8.77 -17.49 -9.89
C GLU A 246 -9.94 -18.24 -9.27
N ALA A 247 -11.13 -17.62 -9.33
CA ALA A 247 -12.33 -18.14 -8.71
C ALA A 247 -12.83 -19.42 -9.39
N GLY A 248 -12.51 -19.62 -10.67
CA GLY A 248 -13.03 -20.71 -11.49
C GLY A 248 -14.40 -20.39 -12.07
N GLY A 249 -14.56 -19.17 -12.60
CA GLY A 249 -15.82 -18.72 -13.18
C GLY A 249 -16.13 -19.36 -14.53
N PRO A 250 -17.40 -19.42 -14.94
CA PRO A 250 -17.86 -20.02 -16.18
C PRO A 250 -17.34 -19.19 -17.35
N GLY A 251 -16.98 -19.86 -18.44
CA GLY A 251 -16.54 -19.18 -19.65
C GLY A 251 -16.01 -20.17 -20.67
N PRO A 252 -16.23 -19.93 -21.97
CA PRO A 252 -16.12 -20.96 -22.99
C PRO A 252 -14.66 -21.39 -23.23
N ASP A 253 -14.57 -22.49 -23.98
CA ASP A 253 -13.48 -23.08 -24.76
C ASP A 253 -12.22 -22.23 -24.99
N ASP A 254 -11.14 -22.95 -25.32
CA ASP A 254 -9.82 -22.44 -25.68
C ASP A 254 -9.80 -21.05 -26.35
N GLY A 255 -9.06 -20.11 -25.75
CA GLY A 255 -8.75 -18.81 -26.35
C GLY A 255 -9.50 -17.60 -25.79
N SER A 256 -10.41 -17.76 -24.82
CA SER A 256 -10.97 -16.63 -24.06
C SER A 256 -9.93 -15.95 -23.16
N ASP A 257 -10.11 -14.67 -22.81
CA ASP A 257 -9.21 -13.95 -21.88
C ASP A 257 -9.10 -14.65 -20.53
N ARG A 258 -10.20 -15.25 -20.04
CA ARG A 258 -10.20 -16.11 -18.85
C ARG A 258 -9.31 -17.34 -19.04
N ALA A 259 -9.45 -18.05 -20.16
CA ALA A 259 -8.64 -19.23 -20.45
C ALA A 259 -7.15 -18.87 -20.60
N LEU A 260 -6.85 -17.75 -21.24
CA LEU A 260 -5.49 -17.20 -21.33
C LEU A 260 -4.95 -16.82 -19.95
N ALA A 261 -5.76 -16.20 -19.08
CA ALA A 261 -5.34 -15.86 -17.73
C ALA A 261 -5.08 -17.13 -16.91
N ALA A 262 -5.96 -18.13 -16.99
CA ALA A 262 -5.76 -19.44 -16.36
C ALA A 262 -4.48 -20.13 -16.85
N ALA A 263 -4.23 -20.11 -18.17
CA ALA A 263 -3.00 -20.63 -18.75
C ALA A 263 -1.76 -19.85 -18.22
N ALA A 264 -1.81 -18.51 -18.20
CA ALA A 264 -0.73 -17.68 -17.70
C ALA A 264 -0.41 -17.96 -16.22
N ARG A 265 -1.41 -18.19 -15.36
CA ARG A 265 -1.21 -18.59 -13.94
C ARG A 265 -0.41 -19.89 -13.79
N SER A 266 -0.45 -20.76 -14.80
CA SER A 266 0.24 -22.06 -14.77
C SER A 266 1.70 -22.01 -15.23
N CYS A 267 2.19 -20.88 -15.74
CA CYS A 267 3.52 -20.77 -16.30
C CYS A 267 4.22 -19.43 -16.03
N GLY A 268 5.51 -19.37 -16.39
CA GLY A 268 6.26 -18.11 -16.47
C GLY A 268 6.32 -17.30 -15.17
N PRO A 269 6.39 -15.95 -15.28
CA PRO A 269 6.40 -15.03 -14.14
C PRO A 269 5.26 -15.22 -13.13
N ALA A 270 4.03 -15.42 -13.61
CA ALA A 270 2.86 -15.56 -12.75
C ALA A 270 2.96 -16.82 -11.88
N ARG A 271 3.30 -17.98 -12.48
CA ARG A 271 3.47 -19.22 -11.72
C ARG A 271 4.54 -19.09 -10.63
N ARG A 272 5.67 -18.45 -10.92
CA ARG A 272 6.74 -18.25 -9.92
C ARG A 272 6.27 -17.47 -8.71
N VAL A 273 5.44 -16.44 -8.89
CA VAL A 273 4.89 -15.66 -7.77
C VAL A 273 3.89 -16.51 -7.00
N LEU A 274 2.97 -17.19 -7.69
CA LEU A 274 1.97 -18.05 -7.05
C LEU A 274 2.62 -19.20 -6.26
N ASP A 275 3.64 -19.86 -6.81
CA ASP A 275 4.40 -20.90 -6.09
C ASP A 275 5.09 -20.38 -4.82
N ALA A 276 5.50 -19.11 -4.82
CA ALA A 276 6.13 -18.48 -3.67
C ALA A 276 5.11 -18.06 -2.60
N THR A 277 3.87 -17.73 -2.98
CA THR A 277 2.83 -17.20 -2.07
C THR A 277 1.79 -18.22 -1.63
N GLU A 278 1.48 -19.21 -2.46
CA GLU A 278 0.41 -20.21 -2.24
C GLU A 278 0.96 -21.60 -1.90
N GLY A 279 2.24 -21.84 -2.16
CA GLY A 279 2.88 -23.12 -1.85
C GLY A 279 3.07 -23.35 -0.34
N ASP A 280 3.06 -24.61 0.08
CA ASP A 280 3.27 -24.99 1.47
C ASP A 280 4.54 -24.37 2.08
N LEU A 281 4.38 -23.78 3.27
CA LEU A 281 5.47 -23.19 4.06
C LEU A 281 6.38 -24.25 4.67
N THR A 282 7.22 -24.85 3.84
CA THR A 282 8.32 -25.73 4.28
C THR A 282 9.57 -24.91 4.61
N VAL A 283 10.51 -25.48 5.37
CA VAL A 283 11.82 -24.83 5.64
C VAL A 283 12.57 -24.54 4.33
N GLY A 284 12.49 -25.43 3.34
CA GLY A 284 13.07 -25.23 2.01
C GLY A 284 12.41 -24.06 1.28
N ARG A 285 11.07 -23.99 1.29
CA ARG A 285 10.30 -22.88 0.70
C ARG A 285 10.62 -21.55 1.38
N LEU A 286 10.73 -21.54 2.71
CA LEU A 286 11.08 -20.34 3.48
C LEU A 286 12.41 -19.74 3.00
N TRP A 287 13.46 -20.56 2.89
CA TRP A 287 14.74 -20.09 2.39
C TRP A 287 14.67 -19.71 0.91
N SER A 288 14.05 -20.55 0.07
CA SER A 288 13.85 -20.21 -1.35
C SER A 288 13.17 -18.86 -1.52
N ASN A 289 12.11 -18.58 -0.76
CA ASN A 289 11.39 -17.32 -0.79
C ASN A 289 12.28 -16.15 -0.33
N LEU A 290 13.09 -16.32 0.71
CA LEU A 290 14.03 -15.29 1.18
C LEU A 290 15.05 -14.92 0.10
N TRP A 291 15.63 -15.91 -0.58
CA TRP A 291 16.59 -15.68 -1.66
C TRP A 291 15.94 -15.14 -2.94
N SER A 292 14.72 -15.58 -3.27
CA SER A 292 14.00 -15.13 -4.47
C SER A 292 13.29 -13.79 -4.29
N ALA A 293 13.10 -13.31 -3.05
CA ALA A 293 12.33 -12.10 -2.74
C ALA A 293 12.75 -10.85 -3.56
N PRO A 294 14.04 -10.53 -3.74
CA PRO A 294 14.44 -9.38 -4.56
C PRO A 294 13.96 -9.50 -6.01
N GLY A 295 14.11 -10.69 -6.61
CA GLY A 295 13.68 -10.96 -7.99
C GLY A 295 12.16 -10.96 -8.15
N LEU A 296 11.43 -11.53 -7.18
CA LEU A 296 9.97 -11.53 -7.16
C LEU A 296 9.38 -10.13 -6.94
N THR A 297 10.12 -9.23 -6.27
CA THR A 297 9.69 -7.85 -6.01
C THR A 297 9.74 -6.96 -7.24
N VAL A 298 10.67 -7.21 -8.16
CA VAL A 298 10.84 -6.41 -9.39
C VAL A 298 10.20 -7.04 -10.62
N LEU A 299 9.52 -8.17 -10.43
CA LEU A 299 8.87 -8.89 -11.52
C LEU A 299 7.70 -8.08 -12.07
N ASP A 300 7.60 -8.05 -13.39
CA ASP A 300 6.48 -7.45 -14.12
C ASP A 300 5.64 -8.57 -14.74
N ILE A 301 4.32 -8.48 -14.55
CA ILE A 301 3.35 -9.41 -15.12
C ILE A 301 2.40 -8.59 -15.98
N PRO A 302 2.32 -8.84 -17.29
CA PRO A 302 1.35 -8.15 -18.14
C PRO A 302 -0.08 -8.34 -17.61
N ALA A 303 -0.83 -7.24 -17.53
CA ALA A 303 -2.25 -7.30 -17.16
C ALA A 303 -3.08 -7.98 -18.26
N ASP A 304 -2.71 -7.80 -19.53
CA ASP A 304 -3.30 -8.49 -20.67
C ASP A 304 -2.97 -10.00 -20.62
N PRO A 305 -3.98 -10.90 -20.54
CA PRO A 305 -3.75 -12.33 -20.46
C PRO A 305 -2.98 -12.91 -21.65
N GLY A 306 -3.23 -12.42 -22.87
CA GLY A 306 -2.54 -12.88 -24.08
C GLY A 306 -1.04 -12.58 -24.03
N ALA A 307 -0.67 -11.37 -23.64
CA ALA A 307 0.72 -10.97 -23.42
C ALA A 307 1.38 -11.77 -22.29
N ALA A 308 0.64 -12.08 -21.22
CA ALA A 308 1.16 -12.88 -20.12
C ALA A 308 1.44 -14.34 -20.54
N VAL A 309 0.59 -14.94 -21.38
CA VAL A 309 0.85 -16.27 -21.98
C VAL A 309 2.06 -16.21 -22.91
N ALA A 310 2.19 -15.18 -23.75
CA ALA A 310 3.35 -15.04 -24.62
C ALA A 310 4.68 -14.95 -23.83
N ALA A 311 4.67 -14.32 -22.65
CA ALA A 311 5.81 -14.29 -21.74
C ALA A 311 6.17 -15.68 -21.16
N CYS A 312 5.21 -16.61 -21.09
CA CYS A 312 5.50 -18.01 -20.75
C CYS A 312 6.31 -18.71 -21.84
N ASP A 313 6.02 -18.46 -23.11
CA ASP A 313 6.73 -19.10 -24.21
C ASP A 313 8.16 -18.55 -24.37
N GLY A 314 8.35 -17.26 -24.10
CA GLY A 314 9.68 -16.63 -24.04
C GLY A 314 10.56 -17.12 -22.88
N THR A 315 9.96 -17.56 -21.76
CA THR A 315 10.72 -18.16 -20.64
C THR A 315 11.06 -19.62 -20.89
N ARG A 316 10.19 -20.37 -21.57
CA ARG A 316 10.48 -21.75 -22.03
C ARG A 316 11.67 -21.82 -22.98
N THR A 317 11.84 -20.84 -23.87
CA THR A 317 13.00 -20.78 -24.79
C THR A 317 14.30 -20.37 -24.09
N ALA A 318 14.24 -19.54 -23.04
CA ALA A 318 15.40 -19.17 -22.24
C ALA A 318 15.95 -20.34 -21.40
N ASP A 319 15.08 -21.13 -20.75
CA ASP A 319 15.49 -22.30 -19.96
C ASP A 319 15.96 -23.47 -20.84
N ALA A 320 15.41 -23.62 -22.05
CA ALA A 320 15.89 -24.61 -23.02
C ALA A 320 17.30 -24.29 -23.57
N GLY A 321 17.72 -23.01 -23.55
CA GLY A 321 19.05 -22.58 -23.99
C GLY A 321 20.18 -22.84 -22.99
N VAL A 322 19.87 -23.14 -21.72
CA VAL A 322 20.87 -23.39 -20.67
C VAL A 322 21.17 -24.89 -20.50
N GLY A 323 20.34 -25.78 -21.06
CA GLY A 323 20.50 -27.24 -20.99
C GLY A 323 21.23 -27.90 -22.17
N GLY A 324 21.67 -27.14 -23.17
CA GLY A 324 22.15 -27.66 -24.45
C GLY A 324 23.65 -27.49 -24.73
N SER A 325 24.53 -27.97 -23.84
CA SER A 325 25.91 -28.30 -24.24
C SER A 325 26.40 -29.50 -23.43
N GLY A 326 26.32 -30.67 -24.05
CA GLY A 326 26.66 -31.92 -23.37
C GLY A 326 26.39 -33.17 -24.21
N THR A 327 26.90 -33.21 -25.44
CA THR A 327 27.58 -34.35 -26.09
C THR A 327 28.26 -33.86 -27.35
#